data_AF-A0A0J7N1Y5-F1
#
_entry.id   AF-A0A0J7N1Y5-F1
#
_cell.length_a   1.000
_cell.length_b   1.000
_cell.length_c   1.000
_cell.angle_alpha   90.00
_cell.angle_beta   90.00
_cell.angle_gamma   90.00
#
_symmetry.space_group_name_H-M   'P 1'
#
loop_
_entity.id
_entity.type
_entity.pdbx_description
1 polymer ?
#
loop_
_entity_poly.entity_id
_entity_poly.type
_entity_poly.pdbx_seq_one_letter_code
_entity_poly.pdbx_strand_id
1 'polypeptide(L)'
;MLVGEFPYTNENRSLFMFIPDSIIAGGEVIRFPVVNDPICDLIERFSTEEGICTLRNLLDNDTPSEDDQDYMRGPIFDLETDMPMRALLRDLGIEELLKPDAINLDSFFVNDDSVHLGNAVHRTHVKVTKEDTVAGSVNVIYTGQEDYHVPFSDSNKISQHYYFVWLIYDKQRRNVLFAGAFNKDRSLDLRGLGRQLESFFGS
;
A
#
# COMPACT_ATOMS: atom_id res chain seq x y z
N MET A 1 -7.87 17.25 -1.85
CA MET A 1 -7.91 15.86 -1.40
C MET A 1 -8.24 15.95 0.06
N LEU A 2 -9.18 15.14 0.57
CA LEU A 2 -9.41 15.10 2.01
C LEU A 2 -8.38 14.19 2.66
N VAL A 3 -7.76 14.67 3.74
CA VAL A 3 -6.79 13.90 4.52
C VAL A 3 -7.28 13.76 5.95
N GLY A 4 -7.39 12.52 6.42
CA GLY A 4 -7.69 12.21 7.81
C GLY A 4 -6.47 11.64 8.50
N GLU A 5 -6.08 12.21 9.64
CA GLU A 5 -5.07 11.65 10.52
C GLU A 5 -5.74 11.04 11.76
N PHE A 6 -5.43 9.78 12.04
CA PHE A 6 -5.90 9.04 13.20
C PHE A 6 -4.69 8.57 14.02
N PRO A 7 -4.26 9.36 15.02
CA PRO A 7 -3.08 9.03 15.84
C PRO A 7 -3.34 7.84 16.76
N TYR A 8 -2.35 6.97 16.94
CA TYR A 8 -2.41 5.86 17.87
C TYR A 8 -2.06 6.30 19.29
N THR A 9 -2.86 5.84 20.25
CA THR A 9 -2.74 6.26 21.65
C THR A 9 -1.35 5.91 22.21
N ASN A 10 -0.64 6.92 22.72
CA ASN A 10 0.72 6.79 23.29
C ASN A 10 1.80 6.31 22.31
N GLU A 11 1.59 6.42 21.00
CA GLU A 11 2.59 6.08 19.98
C GLU A 11 2.91 7.29 19.09
N ASN A 12 4.12 7.33 18.52
CA ASN A 12 4.50 8.31 17.48
C ASN A 12 4.03 7.83 16.08
N ARG A 13 2.88 7.19 16.02
CA ARG A 13 2.34 6.57 14.81
C ARG A 13 0.92 7.02 14.56
N SER A 14 0.60 7.22 13.30
CA SER A 14 -0.74 7.60 12.87
C SER A 14 -1.16 6.80 11.64
N LEU A 15 -2.45 6.50 11.56
CA LEU A 15 -3.09 6.10 10.32
C LEU A 15 -3.47 7.37 9.55
N PHE A 16 -2.94 7.53 8.35
CA PHE A 16 -3.36 8.55 7.42
C PHE A 16 -4.29 7.95 6.37
N MET A 17 -5.37 8.66 6.07
CA MET A 17 -6.28 8.36 4.97
C MET A 17 -6.32 9.50 3.98
N PHE A 18 -6.28 9.17 2.70
CA PHE A 18 -6.32 10.11 1.58
C PHE A 18 -7.52 9.77 0.70
N ILE A 19 -8.47 10.69 0.62
CA ILE A 19 -9.72 10.52 -0.13
C ILE A 19 -9.70 11.49 -1.32
N PRO A 20 -9.79 10.99 -2.56
CA PRO A 20 -9.85 11.84 -3.76
C PRO A 20 -11.01 12.85 -3.73
N ASP A 21 -10.77 14.09 -4.17
CA ASP A 21 -11.76 15.19 -4.18
C ASP A 21 -12.98 14.91 -5.07
N SER A 22 -12.82 14.09 -6.10
CA SER A 22 -13.89 13.71 -7.02
C SER A 22 -15.04 12.95 -6.35
N ILE A 23 -14.85 12.52 -5.09
CA ILE A 23 -15.82 11.75 -4.30
C ILE A 23 -16.54 12.64 -3.27
N ILE A 24 -16.07 13.88 -3.05
CA ILE A 24 -16.66 14.83 -2.08
C ILE A 24 -17.86 15.51 -2.75
N ALA A 25 -19.06 14.96 -2.53
CA ALA A 25 -20.30 15.53 -3.05
C ALA A 25 -20.64 16.85 -2.33
N GLY A 26 -20.53 17.99 -3.02
CA GLY A 26 -21.13 19.25 -2.53
C GLY A 26 -20.60 20.58 -3.06
N GLY A 27 -19.41 20.64 -3.66
CA GLY A 27 -18.88 21.87 -4.27
C GLY A 27 -19.00 21.86 -5.79
N GLU A 28 -19.08 23.03 -6.44
CA GLU A 28 -18.84 23.15 -7.88
C GLU A 28 -17.41 22.70 -8.20
N VAL A 29 -17.25 21.41 -8.48
CA VAL A 29 -15.99 20.82 -8.90
C VAL A 29 -15.90 20.92 -10.42
N ILE A 30 -14.84 21.55 -10.91
CA ILE A 30 -14.46 21.56 -12.33
C ILE A 30 -14.40 20.10 -12.79
N ARG A 31 -15.36 19.72 -13.65
CA ARG A 31 -15.41 18.37 -14.21
C ARG A 31 -14.35 18.26 -15.30
N PHE A 32 -13.27 17.55 -15.00
CA PHE A 32 -12.40 17.03 -16.05
C PHE A 32 -13.00 15.72 -16.60
N PRO A 33 -12.84 15.43 -17.89
CA PRO A 33 -13.31 14.18 -18.47
C PRO A 33 -12.50 13.02 -17.89
N VAL A 34 -13.07 12.31 -16.93
CA VAL A 34 -12.45 11.16 -16.25
C VAL A 34 -12.44 9.97 -17.21
N VAL A 35 -11.26 9.61 -17.69
CA VAL A 35 -10.98 8.32 -18.37
C VAL A 35 -10.25 7.36 -17.41
N ASN A 36 -9.83 7.83 -16.22
CA ASN A 36 -8.93 7.12 -15.31
C ASN A 36 -9.54 6.82 -13.92
N ASP A 37 -8.95 5.83 -13.24
CA ASP A 37 -9.25 5.44 -11.86
C ASP A 37 -8.75 6.55 -10.88
N PRO A 38 -9.64 7.18 -10.07
CA PRO A 38 -9.27 8.27 -9.16
C PRO A 38 -8.15 7.93 -8.16
N ILE A 39 -7.98 6.65 -7.83
CA ILE A 39 -6.88 6.18 -6.98
C ILE A 39 -5.56 6.18 -7.74
N CYS A 40 -5.55 5.74 -9.00
CA CYS A 40 -4.37 5.80 -9.85
C CYS A 40 -3.90 7.24 -10.06
N ASP A 41 -4.83 8.16 -10.36
CA ASP A 41 -4.50 9.58 -10.52
C ASP A 41 -3.88 10.16 -9.22
N LEU A 42 -4.36 9.73 -8.06
CA LEU A 42 -3.80 10.15 -6.78
C LEU A 42 -2.38 9.60 -6.55
N ILE A 43 -2.17 8.31 -6.83
CA ILE A 43 -0.85 7.65 -6.71
C ILE A 43 0.15 8.29 -7.69
N GLU A 44 -0.26 8.57 -8.92
CA GLU A 44 0.57 9.25 -9.93
C GLU A 44 1.01 10.63 -9.44
N ARG A 45 0.10 11.40 -8.83
CA ARG A 45 0.43 12.71 -8.25
C ARG A 45 1.45 12.58 -7.13
N PHE A 46 1.29 11.63 -6.21
CA PHE A 46 2.26 11.39 -5.15
C PHE A 46 3.63 10.90 -5.66
N SER A 47 3.67 10.32 -6.86
CA SER A 47 4.91 9.85 -7.50
C SER A 47 5.76 10.98 -8.12
N THR A 48 5.25 12.21 -8.14
CA THR A 48 6.00 13.40 -8.59
C THR A 48 6.88 13.96 -7.47
N GLU A 49 7.97 14.66 -7.82
CA GLU A 49 8.86 15.30 -6.83
C GLU A 49 8.11 16.31 -5.95
N GLU A 50 7.25 17.14 -6.56
CA GLU A 50 6.40 18.09 -5.83
C GLU A 50 5.39 17.35 -4.93
N GLY A 51 4.76 16.30 -5.46
CA GLY A 51 3.77 15.51 -4.74
C GLY A 51 4.35 14.78 -3.53
N ILE A 52 5.51 14.13 -3.66
CA ILE A 52 6.16 13.43 -2.55
C ILE A 52 6.69 14.41 -1.51
N CYS A 53 7.23 15.58 -1.92
CA CYS A 53 7.63 16.63 -0.98
C CYS A 53 6.43 17.16 -0.20
N THR A 54 5.31 17.41 -0.88
CA THR A 54 4.07 17.85 -0.26
C THR A 54 3.54 16.79 0.72
N LEU A 55 3.54 15.53 0.33
CA LEU A 55 3.13 14.42 1.18
C LEU A 55 4.01 14.29 2.42
N ARG A 56 5.34 14.33 2.27
CA ARG A 56 6.27 14.28 3.42
C ARG A 56 6.02 15.43 4.39
N ASN A 57 5.92 16.65 3.89
CA ASN A 57 5.57 17.80 4.72
C ASN A 57 4.24 17.61 5.43
N LEU A 58 3.22 17.06 4.77
CA LEU A 58 1.93 16.78 5.41
C LEU A 58 2.06 15.74 6.53
N LEU A 59 2.81 14.66 6.30
CA LEU A 59 2.97 13.56 7.26
C LEU A 59 3.81 13.97 8.49
N ASP A 60 4.75 14.89 8.32
CA ASP A 60 5.62 15.38 9.39
C ASP A 60 4.97 16.45 10.26
N ASN A 61 4.01 17.20 9.71
CA ASN A 61 3.31 18.25 10.45
C ASN A 61 2.16 17.65 11.27
N ASP A 62 1.87 18.26 12.41
CA ASP A 62 0.64 17.97 13.13
C ASP A 62 -0.52 18.60 12.36
N THR A 63 -1.45 17.77 11.90
CA THR A 63 -2.65 18.25 11.24
C THR A 63 -3.46 19.06 12.28
N PRO A 64 -3.77 20.36 12.04
CA PRO A 64 -4.58 21.12 12.99
C PRO A 64 -5.93 20.42 13.15
N SER A 65 -6.35 20.20 14.40
CA SER A 65 -7.64 19.60 14.71
C SER A 65 -8.75 20.58 14.33
N GLU A 66 -9.18 20.58 13.08
CA GLU A 66 -10.45 21.19 12.73
C GLU A 66 -11.56 20.30 13.29
N ASP A 67 -12.35 20.91 14.18
CA ASP A 67 -13.39 20.34 15.04
C ASP A 67 -14.63 19.85 14.25
N ASP A 68 -14.43 19.26 13.06
CA ASP A 68 -15.51 18.71 12.23
C ASP A 68 -15.82 17.26 12.66
N GLN A 69 -16.54 17.16 13.77
CA GLN A 69 -16.84 15.92 14.49
C GLN A 69 -17.58 14.83 13.69
N ASP A 70 -18.16 15.12 12.52
CA ASP A 70 -19.02 14.17 11.79
C ASP A 70 -18.25 13.27 10.81
N TYR A 71 -17.12 13.75 10.25
CA TYR A 71 -16.22 12.93 9.42
C TYR A 71 -15.16 12.16 10.23
N MET A 72 -15.08 12.41 11.54
CA MET A 72 -14.07 11.85 12.46
C MET A 72 -14.36 10.44 12.99
N ARG A 73 -15.38 9.72 12.48
CA ARG A 73 -15.47 8.30 12.80
C ARG A 73 -14.38 7.57 12.03
N GLY A 74 -13.34 7.14 12.76
CA GLY A 74 -12.20 6.42 12.20
C GLY A 74 -12.61 5.26 11.29
N PRO A 75 -11.82 4.98 10.25
CA PRO A 75 -12.10 3.89 9.33
C PRO A 75 -12.24 2.57 10.06
N ILE A 76 -13.17 1.72 9.61
CA ILE A 76 -13.21 0.32 10.04
C ILE A 76 -13.05 -0.55 8.80
N PHE A 77 -11.94 -1.28 8.76
CA PHE A 77 -11.67 -2.24 7.71
C PHE A 77 -10.82 -3.40 8.19
N ASP A 78 -10.94 -4.52 7.50
CA ASP A 78 -10.19 -5.75 7.70
C ASP A 78 -9.77 -6.21 6.31
N LEU A 79 -8.47 -6.10 6.01
CA LEU A 79 -7.89 -6.31 4.70
C LEU A 79 -6.81 -7.38 4.80
N GLU A 80 -6.91 -8.40 3.96
CA GLU A 80 -5.84 -9.35 3.69
C GLU A 80 -5.47 -9.25 2.20
N THR A 81 -4.18 -9.19 1.90
CA THR A 81 -3.70 -9.06 0.52
C THR A 81 -2.42 -9.86 0.33
N ASP A 82 -2.41 -10.63 -0.75
CA ASP A 82 -1.24 -11.36 -1.22
C ASP A 82 -0.59 -10.61 -2.36
N MET A 83 0.72 -10.37 -2.23
CA MET A 83 1.55 -9.80 -3.28
C MET A 83 2.54 -10.85 -3.77
N PRO A 84 2.34 -11.43 -4.96
CA PRO A 84 3.32 -12.35 -5.55
C PRO A 84 4.61 -11.61 -5.90
N MET A 85 5.71 -11.96 -5.24
CA MET A 85 6.99 -11.26 -5.41
C MET A 85 7.53 -11.35 -6.83
N ARG A 86 7.30 -12.47 -7.54
CA ARG A 86 7.70 -12.60 -8.94
C ARG A 86 7.02 -11.60 -9.86
N ALA A 87 5.71 -11.40 -9.69
CA ALA A 87 4.97 -10.42 -10.47
C ALA A 87 5.46 -9.00 -10.17
N LEU A 88 5.66 -8.69 -8.89
CA LEU A 88 6.21 -7.40 -8.45
C LEU A 88 7.60 -7.12 -9.05
N LEU A 89 8.53 -8.07 -8.96
CA LEU A 89 9.89 -7.90 -9.50
C LEU A 89 9.89 -7.70 -11.03
N ARG A 90 8.96 -8.33 -11.75
CA ARG A 90 8.73 -8.08 -13.18
C ARG A 90 8.20 -6.67 -13.45
N ASP A 91 7.21 -6.22 -12.68
CA ASP A 91 6.64 -4.88 -12.82
C ASP A 91 7.61 -3.75 -12.45
N LEU A 92 8.56 -4.05 -11.55
CA LEU A 92 9.69 -3.18 -11.20
C LEU A 92 10.79 -3.19 -12.28
N GLY A 93 10.74 -4.10 -13.26
CA GLY A 93 11.78 -4.21 -14.29
C GLY A 93 13.09 -4.85 -13.81
N ILE A 94 13.07 -5.47 -12.62
CA ILE A 94 14.23 -6.16 -12.00
C ILE A 94 14.05 -7.69 -12.05
N GLU A 95 13.35 -8.19 -13.06
CA GLU A 95 13.12 -9.62 -13.28
C GLU A 95 14.40 -10.44 -13.46
N GLU A 96 15.53 -9.80 -13.72
CA GLU A 96 16.82 -10.47 -13.79
C GLU A 96 17.15 -11.20 -12.49
N LEU A 97 16.69 -10.69 -11.34
CA LEU A 97 16.84 -11.32 -10.02
C LEU A 97 16.09 -12.66 -9.90
N LEU A 98 15.18 -12.95 -10.84
CA LEU A 98 14.45 -14.22 -10.90
C LEU A 98 15.19 -15.30 -11.70
N LYS A 99 16.29 -14.94 -12.40
CA LYS A 99 17.08 -15.92 -13.16
C LYS A 99 17.81 -16.86 -12.19
N PRO A 100 18.00 -18.15 -12.55
CA PRO A 100 18.57 -19.14 -11.64
C PRO A 100 19.90 -18.75 -10.99
N ASP A 101 20.76 -18.05 -11.73
CA ASP A 101 22.11 -17.70 -11.30
C ASP A 101 22.27 -16.21 -10.92
N ALA A 102 21.18 -15.48 -10.75
CA ALA A 102 21.23 -14.04 -10.51
C ALA A 102 21.66 -13.67 -9.08
N ILE A 103 21.36 -14.54 -8.11
CA ILE A 103 21.69 -14.34 -6.71
C ILE A 103 22.47 -15.56 -6.24
N ASN A 104 23.71 -15.37 -5.80
CA ASN A 104 24.46 -16.44 -5.16
C ASN A 104 23.85 -16.70 -3.77
N LEU A 105 23.15 -17.82 -3.66
CA LEU A 105 22.56 -18.30 -2.40
C LEU A 105 23.35 -19.46 -1.80
N ASP A 106 24.50 -19.81 -2.37
CA ASP A 106 25.30 -20.99 -2.01
C ASP A 106 25.72 -20.96 -0.54
N SER A 107 25.98 -19.77 0.01
CA SER A 107 26.32 -19.61 1.43
C SER A 107 25.22 -20.02 2.42
N PHE A 108 23.97 -20.17 1.97
CA PHE A 108 22.84 -20.59 2.79
C PHE A 108 22.60 -22.12 2.76
N PHE A 109 23.25 -22.84 1.83
CA PHE A 109 23.00 -24.26 1.61
C PHE A 109 24.31 -25.07 1.61
N VAL A 110 24.25 -26.29 2.13
CA VAL A 110 25.44 -27.15 2.29
C VAL A 110 25.81 -27.90 0.99
N ASN A 111 24.91 -27.90 0.00
CA ASN A 111 25.07 -28.64 -1.26
C ASN A 111 25.25 -27.70 -2.46
N ASP A 112 26.07 -28.11 -3.42
CA ASP A 112 26.42 -27.42 -4.68
C ASP A 112 25.30 -27.39 -5.74
N ASP A 113 24.05 -27.66 -5.36
CA ASP A 113 22.93 -27.54 -6.29
C ASP A 113 22.62 -26.07 -6.53
N SER A 114 22.48 -25.64 -7.78
CA SER A 114 22.16 -24.25 -8.13
C SER A 114 20.82 -23.82 -7.48
N VAL A 115 20.88 -23.03 -6.40
CA VAL A 115 19.71 -22.53 -5.69
C VAL A 115 19.27 -21.22 -6.30
N HIS A 116 18.00 -21.12 -6.64
CA HIS A 116 17.39 -19.92 -7.19
C HIS A 116 16.21 -19.47 -6.35
N LEU A 117 15.86 -18.19 -6.45
CA LEU A 117 14.67 -17.66 -5.81
C LEU A 117 13.43 -18.36 -6.37
N GLY A 118 12.77 -19.18 -5.55
CA GLY A 118 11.53 -19.87 -5.90
C GLY A 118 10.33 -18.93 -6.02
N ASN A 119 9.14 -19.45 -5.77
CA ASN A 119 7.95 -18.61 -5.63
C ASN A 119 7.89 -18.04 -4.22
N ALA A 120 7.67 -16.72 -4.11
CA ALA A 120 7.50 -16.04 -2.84
C ALA A 120 6.29 -15.12 -2.88
N VAL A 121 5.57 -15.06 -1.76
CA VAL A 121 4.41 -14.19 -1.57
C VAL A 121 4.62 -13.37 -0.30
N HIS A 122 4.44 -12.06 -0.41
CA HIS A 122 4.30 -11.16 0.73
C HIS A 122 2.82 -11.06 1.06
N ARG A 123 2.40 -11.62 2.18
CA ARG A 123 1.01 -11.54 2.67
C ARG A 123 0.95 -10.47 3.74
N THR A 124 0.00 -9.55 3.61
CA THR A 124 -0.25 -8.49 4.57
C THR A 124 -1.67 -8.58 5.07
N HIS A 125 -1.83 -8.45 6.39
CA HIS A 125 -3.12 -8.35 7.06
C HIS A 125 -3.17 -7.04 7.84
N VAL A 126 -4.18 -6.22 7.58
CA VAL A 126 -4.44 -4.96 8.28
C VAL A 126 -5.90 -4.88 8.70
N LYS A 127 -6.11 -4.74 9.99
CA LYS A 127 -7.41 -4.57 10.60
C LYS A 127 -7.44 -3.29 11.41
N VAL A 128 -8.27 -2.34 11.00
CA VAL A 128 -8.58 -1.12 11.73
C VAL A 128 -9.97 -1.26 12.33
N THR A 129 -10.06 -1.04 13.63
CA THR A 129 -11.30 -0.97 14.40
C THR A 129 -11.49 0.44 14.95
N LYS A 130 -12.53 0.69 15.76
CA LYS A 130 -12.68 2.02 16.36
C LYS A 130 -11.67 2.26 17.47
N GLU A 131 -11.23 1.19 18.11
CA GLU A 131 -10.39 1.22 19.29
C GLU A 131 -8.91 1.05 18.91
N ASP A 132 -8.62 0.11 18.01
CA ASP A 132 -7.25 -0.32 17.71
C ASP A 132 -7.01 -0.63 16.23
N THR A 133 -5.75 -0.58 15.82
CA THR A 133 -5.25 -1.14 14.56
C THR A 133 -4.32 -2.32 14.83
N VAL A 134 -4.54 -3.43 14.13
CA VAL A 134 -3.62 -4.56 14.04
C VAL A 134 -3.12 -4.65 12.61
N ALA A 135 -1.81 -4.56 12.41
CA ALA A 135 -1.19 -4.70 11.11
C ALA A 135 0.01 -5.65 11.20
N GLY A 136 0.13 -6.57 10.24
CA GLY A 136 1.21 -7.52 10.18
C GLY A 136 1.42 -8.04 8.77
N SER A 137 2.63 -8.50 8.49
CA SER A 137 2.95 -9.15 7.23
C SER A 137 3.85 -10.36 7.43
N VAL A 138 3.77 -11.29 6.49
CA VAL A 138 4.57 -12.52 6.46
C VAL A 138 5.04 -12.79 5.04
N ASN A 139 6.31 -13.17 4.91
CA ASN A 139 6.87 -13.65 3.66
C ASN A 139 6.77 -15.18 3.63
N VAL A 140 6.05 -15.71 2.65
CA VAL A 140 5.91 -17.15 2.44
C VAL A 140 6.75 -17.53 1.22
N ILE A 141 7.69 -18.46 1.41
CA ILE A 141 8.56 -18.98 0.35
C ILE A 141 8.13 -20.43 0.06
N TYR A 142 7.87 -20.73 -1.21
CA TYR A 142 7.45 -22.04 -1.66
C TYR A 142 8.57 -22.73 -2.45
N THR A 143 8.83 -23.98 -2.10
CA THR A 143 9.74 -24.86 -2.84
C THR A 143 8.96 -25.56 -3.95
N GLY A 144 9.07 -25.10 -5.20
CA GLY A 144 8.40 -25.70 -6.36
C GLY A 144 8.40 -24.78 -7.59
N GLN A 145 8.39 -25.36 -8.80
CA GLN A 145 8.38 -24.62 -10.07
C GLN A 145 6.98 -24.29 -10.60
N GLU A 146 5.93 -24.82 -9.99
CA GLU A 146 4.56 -24.54 -10.44
C GLU A 146 4.21 -23.09 -10.11
N ASP A 147 3.64 -22.37 -11.08
CA ASP A 147 3.02 -21.05 -10.87
C ASP A 147 1.91 -21.20 -9.82
N TYR A 148 2.31 -21.13 -8.55
CA TYR A 148 1.41 -21.25 -7.43
C TYR A 148 0.56 -20.00 -7.40
N HIS A 149 -0.60 -20.08 -8.03
CA HIS A 149 -1.71 -19.18 -7.80
C HIS A 149 -2.15 -19.39 -6.36
N VAL A 150 -1.63 -18.58 -5.44
CA VAL A 150 -2.20 -18.51 -4.10
C VAL A 150 -3.65 -18.06 -4.27
N PRO A 151 -4.65 -18.86 -3.85
CA PRO A 151 -6.03 -18.45 -3.93
C PRO A 151 -6.19 -17.15 -3.15
N PHE A 152 -6.63 -16.10 -3.82
CA PHE A 152 -6.95 -14.83 -3.19
C PHE A 152 -8.05 -15.09 -2.14
N SER A 153 -7.72 -14.95 -0.86
CA SER A 153 -8.70 -15.02 0.22
C SER A 153 -9.49 -13.71 0.23
N ASP A 154 -10.65 -13.70 -0.46
CA ASP A 154 -11.66 -12.62 -0.42
C ASP A 154 -12.32 -12.48 0.96
N SER A 155 -11.52 -12.24 2.01
CA SER A 155 -12.02 -12.03 3.38
C SER A 155 -12.14 -10.55 3.76
N ASN A 156 -11.89 -9.65 2.80
CA ASN A 156 -11.87 -8.21 3.01
C ASN A 156 -13.24 -7.69 3.47
N LYS A 157 -13.29 -7.07 4.64
CA LYS A 157 -14.49 -6.44 5.21
C LYS A 157 -14.24 -4.97 5.44
N ILE A 158 -14.99 -4.11 4.77
CA ILE A 158 -14.76 -2.66 4.82
C ILE A 158 -16.11 -2.00 5.07
N SER A 159 -16.18 -1.16 6.10
CA SER A 159 -17.44 -0.46 6.44
C SER A 159 -17.64 0.82 5.64
N GLN A 160 -16.63 1.26 4.87
CA GLN A 160 -16.65 2.48 4.09
C GLN A 160 -17.14 2.24 2.66
N HIS A 161 -17.86 3.22 2.11
CA HIS A 161 -18.48 3.12 0.78
C HIS A 161 -17.75 3.92 -0.31
N TYR A 162 -16.55 4.43 -0.01
CA TYR A 162 -15.75 5.27 -0.90
C TYR A 162 -14.32 4.73 -1.08
N TYR A 163 -13.66 5.19 -2.15
CA TYR A 163 -12.27 4.85 -2.51
C TYR A 163 -11.29 5.67 -1.66
N PHE A 164 -10.21 5.04 -1.19
CA PHE A 164 -9.19 5.75 -0.40
C PHE A 164 -7.81 5.10 -0.51
N VAL A 165 -6.76 5.90 -0.32
CA VAL A 165 -5.40 5.44 -0.05
C VAL A 165 -5.15 5.60 1.45
N TRP A 166 -4.38 4.70 2.06
CA TRP A 166 -4.06 4.75 3.47
C TRP A 166 -2.59 4.42 3.74
N LEU A 167 -2.04 4.99 4.81
CA LEU A 167 -0.67 4.77 5.28
C LEU A 167 -0.66 4.62 6.81
N ILE A 168 0.11 3.67 7.34
CA ILE A 168 0.52 3.67 8.74
C ILE A 168 1.92 4.28 8.78
N TYR A 169 2.05 5.46 9.38
CA TYR A 169 3.27 6.25 9.37
C TYR A 169 3.86 6.39 10.78
N ASP A 170 5.16 6.16 10.91
CA ASP A 170 5.96 6.44 12.11
C ASP A 170 6.58 7.84 11.98
N LYS A 171 5.99 8.81 12.68
CA LYS A 171 6.42 10.22 12.66
C LYS A 171 7.82 10.39 13.24
N GLN A 172 8.19 9.59 14.24
CA GLN A 172 9.50 9.69 14.87
C GLN A 172 10.61 9.23 13.93
N ARG A 173 10.38 8.13 13.21
CA ARG A 173 11.35 7.57 12.25
C ARG A 173 11.18 8.12 10.83
N ARG A 174 10.15 8.94 10.62
CA ARG A 174 9.71 9.45 9.32
C ARG A 174 9.54 8.35 8.28
N ASN A 175 8.94 7.23 8.68
CA ASN A 175 8.89 6.01 7.87
C ASN A 175 7.46 5.51 7.65
N VAL A 176 7.16 5.05 6.43
CA VAL A 176 5.92 4.35 6.11
C VAL A 176 6.08 2.89 6.52
N LEU A 177 5.23 2.41 7.43
CA LEU A 177 5.24 1.02 7.92
C LEU A 177 4.36 0.12 7.07
N PHE A 178 3.18 0.62 6.70
CA PHE A 178 2.22 -0.07 5.85
C PHE A 178 1.56 0.95 4.93
N ALA A 179 1.19 0.51 3.73
CA ALA A 179 0.47 1.31 2.76
C ALA A 179 -0.51 0.42 2.00
N GLY A 180 -1.61 1.03 1.58
CA GLY A 180 -2.55 0.35 0.69
C GLY A 180 -3.55 1.31 0.09
N ALA A 181 -4.33 0.79 -0.84
CA ALA A 181 -5.45 1.51 -1.42
C ALA A 181 -6.65 0.58 -1.48
N PHE A 182 -7.83 1.13 -1.27
CA PHE A 182 -9.08 0.43 -1.42
C PHE A 182 -9.84 0.95 -2.62
N ASN A 183 -10.23 0.01 -3.51
CA ASN A 183 -11.08 0.29 -4.65
C ASN A 183 -12.28 -0.67 -4.69
N LYS A 184 -13.50 -0.10 -4.67
CA LYS A 184 -14.76 -0.84 -4.66
C LYS A 184 -15.04 -1.61 -5.97
N ASP A 185 -14.48 -1.18 -7.10
CA ASP A 185 -14.77 -1.75 -8.42
C ASP A 185 -13.66 -2.66 -8.98
N ARG A 186 -12.51 -2.77 -8.31
CA ARG A 186 -11.48 -3.75 -8.63
C ARG A 186 -10.71 -4.12 -7.36
N SER A 187 -10.51 -5.43 -7.13
CA SER A 187 -9.26 -5.86 -6.49
C SER A 187 -8.15 -5.21 -7.31
N LEU A 188 -7.43 -4.24 -6.75
CA LEU A 188 -6.37 -3.53 -7.47
C LEU A 188 -5.47 -4.56 -8.13
N ASP A 189 -5.54 -4.61 -9.46
CA ASP A 189 -4.61 -5.39 -10.24
C ASP A 189 -3.28 -4.66 -10.14
N LEU A 190 -2.43 -5.12 -9.22
CA LEU A 190 -1.14 -4.50 -8.90
C LEU A 190 -0.15 -4.53 -10.09
N ARG A 191 -0.54 -5.13 -11.22
CA ARG A 191 0.19 -5.11 -12.49
C ARG A 191 0.45 -3.68 -12.94
N GLY A 192 1.69 -3.22 -12.75
CA GLY A 192 2.18 -1.91 -13.20
C GLY A 192 2.55 -0.91 -12.11
N LEU A 193 2.30 -1.22 -10.83
CA LEU A 193 2.71 -0.36 -9.69
C LEU A 193 4.23 -0.39 -9.43
N GLY A 194 4.96 -1.37 -9.97
CA GLY A 194 6.41 -1.49 -9.75
C GLY A 194 7.15 -0.18 -10.00
N ARG A 195 6.98 0.42 -11.17
CA ARG A 195 7.62 1.71 -11.50
C ARG A 195 7.21 2.88 -10.59
N GLN A 196 6.05 2.81 -9.93
CA GLN A 196 5.55 3.86 -9.02
C GLN A 196 6.01 3.65 -7.57
N LEU A 197 6.35 2.43 -7.17
CA LEU A 197 6.89 2.13 -5.83
C LEU A 197 8.37 2.50 -5.71
N GLU A 198 9.15 2.40 -6.79
CA GLU A 198 10.57 2.84 -6.79
C GLU A 198 10.72 4.33 -6.49
N SER A 199 9.85 5.19 -7.03
CA SER A 199 9.88 6.62 -6.73
C SER A 199 9.42 6.93 -5.30
N PHE A 200 8.52 6.11 -4.73
CA PHE A 200 7.98 6.30 -3.38
C PHE A 200 8.95 5.90 -2.27
N PHE A 201 9.68 4.79 -2.44
CA PHE A 201 10.56 4.23 -1.41
C PHE A 201 12.06 4.44 -1.69
N GLY A 202 12.43 4.89 -2.89
CA GLY A 202 13.82 5.00 -3.35
C GLY A 202 14.51 6.36 -3.17
N SER A 203 13.99 7.28 -2.33
CA SER A 203 14.61 8.60 -2.10
C SER A 203 14.94 8.91 -0.64
#